data_AF-A0AAJ0W3I8-F1
#
_entry.id   AF-A0AAJ0W3I8-F1
#
_cell.length_a   1.000
_cell.length_b   1.000
_cell.length_c   1.000
_cell.angle_alpha   90.00
_cell.angle_beta   90.00
_cell.angle_gamma   90.00
#
_symmetry.space_group_name_H-M   'P 1'
#
loop_
_entity.id
_entity.type
_entity.pdbx_description
1 polymer ?
#
loop_
_entity_poly.entity_id
_entity_poly.type
_entity_poly.pdbx_seq_one_letter_code
_entity_poly.pdbx_strand_id
1 'polypeptide(L)'
;MPWNLLLLTWLVALVSTLSALFIGEVMGQAPCVLCWFQRAFMFPLAVILAIACYRSDFTVWHYALPLTAIGAALAFVHTLLYAGLIPQPIQPCTATGPSCSGAGMTLFGVVPLPALALFAFILIAILLIIIRRRTTP
;
A
#
# COMPACT_ATOMS: atom_id res chain seq x y z
N MET A 1 25.49 2.69 0.69
CA MET A 1 24.98 3.51 1.81
C MET A 1 23.57 3.04 2.17
N PRO A 2 23.30 2.67 3.44
CA PRO A 2 21.97 2.24 3.88
C PRO A 2 20.92 3.36 3.73
N TRP A 3 21.34 4.63 3.74
CA TRP A 3 20.49 5.78 3.51
C TRP A 3 19.75 5.74 2.14
N ASN A 4 20.42 5.34 1.06
CA ASN A 4 19.80 5.23 -0.26
C ASN A 4 18.63 4.24 -0.28
N LEU A 5 18.72 3.15 0.50
CA LEU A 5 17.65 2.16 0.61
C LEU A 5 16.45 2.75 1.34
N LEU A 6 16.70 3.53 2.39
CA LEU A 6 15.66 4.19 3.17
C LEU A 6 14.96 5.26 2.32
N LEU A 7 15.73 6.07 1.58
CA LEU A 7 15.18 7.01 0.60
C LEU A 7 14.32 6.32 -0.45
N LEU A 8 14.77 5.20 -1.02
CA LEU A 8 13.99 4.43 -1.99
C LEU A 8 12.68 3.92 -1.37
N THR A 9 12.74 3.41 -0.14
CA THR A 9 11.56 2.93 0.59
C THR A 9 10.53 4.05 0.79
N TRP A 10 11.02 5.23 1.19
CA TRP A 10 10.18 6.41 1.34
C TRP A 10 9.57 6.88 0.02
N LEU A 11 10.34 6.92 -1.07
CA LEU A 11 9.85 7.32 -2.39
C LEU A 11 8.72 6.41 -2.87
N VAL A 12 8.83 5.09 -2.67
CA VAL A 12 7.76 4.15 -3.02
C VAL A 12 6.49 4.45 -2.23
N ALA A 13 6.61 4.66 -0.91
CA ALA A 13 5.46 4.99 -0.06
C ALA A 13 4.82 6.35 -0.44
N LEU A 14 5.64 7.35 -0.76
CA LEU A 14 5.20 8.68 -1.18
C LEU A 14 4.45 8.62 -2.51
N VAL A 15 5.04 8.00 -3.53
CA VAL A 15 4.42 7.86 -4.86
C VAL A 15 3.12 7.07 -4.77
N SER A 16 3.09 5.99 -3.98
CA SER A 16 1.85 5.22 -3.76
C SER A 16 0.77 6.06 -3.07
N THR A 17 1.13 6.89 -2.10
CA THR A 17 0.20 7.78 -1.39
C THR A 17 -0.35 8.85 -2.31
N LEU A 18 0.52 9.53 -3.07
CA LEU A 18 0.12 10.56 -4.03
C LEU A 18 -0.76 9.98 -5.14
N SER A 19 -0.43 8.80 -5.64
CA SER A 19 -1.24 8.11 -6.65
C SER A 19 -2.64 7.79 -6.13
N ALA A 20 -2.75 7.29 -4.90
CA ALA A 20 -4.05 7.02 -4.27
C ALA A 20 -4.88 8.30 -4.06
N LEU A 21 -4.25 9.40 -3.65
CA LEU A 21 -4.91 10.70 -3.50
C LEU A 21 -5.36 11.26 -4.86
N PHE A 22 -4.53 11.17 -5.89
CA PHE A 22 -4.87 11.62 -7.24
C PHE A 22 -6.10 10.88 -7.79
N ILE A 23 -6.13 9.55 -7.65
CA ILE A 23 -7.27 8.74 -8.10
C ILE A 23 -8.54 9.08 -7.31
N GLY A 24 -8.42 9.33 -6.01
CA GLY A 24 -9.56 9.68 -5.15
C GLY A 24 -10.13 11.07 -5.45
N GLU A 25 -9.28 12.08 -5.36
CA GLU A 25 -9.69 13.50 -5.34
C GLU A 25 -9.77 14.11 -6.73
N VAL A 26 -8.85 13.75 -7.63
CA VAL A 26 -8.76 14.35 -8.97
C VAL A 26 -9.59 13.57 -9.99
N MET A 27 -9.51 12.24 -9.96
CA MET A 27 -10.32 11.39 -10.86
C MET A 27 -11.74 11.13 -10.30
N GLY A 28 -12.03 11.56 -9.07
CA GLY A 28 -13.34 11.39 -8.43
C GLY A 28 -13.72 9.93 -8.13
N GLN A 29 -12.74 9.01 -8.09
CA GLN A 29 -13.01 7.60 -7.84
C GLN A 29 -12.98 7.31 -6.34
N ALA A 30 -14.17 7.21 -5.74
CA ALA A 30 -14.30 6.84 -4.33
C ALA A 30 -13.65 5.45 -4.07
N PRO A 31 -12.85 5.31 -2.99
CA PRO A 31 -12.23 4.03 -2.66
C PRO A 31 -13.29 3.04 -2.17
N CYS A 32 -13.12 1.76 -2.51
CA CYS A 32 -13.86 0.69 -1.86
C CYS A 32 -13.36 0.47 -0.42
N VAL A 33 -14.12 -0.29 0.38
CA VAL A 33 -13.78 -0.56 1.79
C VAL A 33 -12.39 -1.21 1.97
N LEU A 34 -11.98 -2.14 1.09
CA LEU A 34 -10.64 -2.75 1.17
C LEU A 34 -9.53 -1.75 0.80
N CYS A 35 -9.73 -0.92 -0.22
CA CYS A 35 -8.80 0.16 -0.57
C CYS A 35 -8.67 1.18 0.56
N TRP A 36 -9.76 1.48 1.26
CA TRP A 36 -9.75 2.39 2.40
C TRP A 36 -8.83 1.85 3.52
N PHE A 37 -8.96 0.56 3.86
CA PHE A 37 -8.04 -0.07 4.82
C PHE A 37 -6.59 -0.04 4.33
N GLN A 38 -6.32 -0.32 3.05
CA GLN A 38 -4.95 -0.23 2.50
C GLN A 38 -4.37 1.19 2.63
N ARG A 39 -5.17 2.25 2.39
CA ARG A 39 -4.76 3.65 2.59
C ARG A 39 -4.41 3.94 4.05
N ALA A 40 -5.19 3.41 5.00
CA ALA A 40 -4.92 3.56 6.42
C ALA A 40 -3.54 3.01 6.84
N PHE A 41 -3.02 2.00 6.16
CA PHE A 41 -1.66 1.48 6.40
C PHE A 41 -0.58 2.19 5.58
N MET A 42 -0.89 2.63 4.35
CA MET A 42 0.09 3.28 3.47
C MET A 42 0.40 4.74 3.87
N PHE A 43 -0.61 5.53 4.24
CA PHE A 43 -0.43 6.97 4.48
C PHE A 43 0.44 7.26 5.71
N PRO A 44 0.26 6.61 6.86
CA PRO A 44 1.16 6.79 8.00
C PRO A 44 2.59 6.36 7.67
N LEU A 45 2.73 5.31 6.84
CA LEU A 45 4.03 4.79 6.44
C LEU A 45 4.85 5.82 5.66
N ALA A 46 4.21 6.59 4.77
CA ALA A 46 4.86 7.68 4.03
C ALA A 46 5.44 8.76 4.96
N VAL A 47 4.70 9.13 6.02
CA VAL A 47 5.14 10.12 7.01
C VAL A 47 6.27 9.58 7.89
N ILE A 48 6.09 8.35 8.40
CA ILE A 48 7.07 7.66 9.24
C ILE A 48 8.42 7.51 8.52
N LEU A 49 8.40 7.04 7.27
CA LEU A 49 9.61 6.85 6.47
C LEU A 49 10.28 8.17 6.12
N ALA A 50 9.51 9.27 5.96
CA ALA A 50 10.07 10.60 5.75
C ALA A 50 10.90 11.05 6.96
N ILE A 51 10.35 10.88 8.17
CA ILE A 51 11.02 11.23 9.43
C ILE A 51 12.27 10.36 9.61
N ALA A 52 12.17 9.06 9.35
CA ALA A 52 13.31 8.15 9.40
C ALA A 52 14.40 8.54 8.41
N CYS A 53 14.03 8.98 7.20
CA CYS A 53 14.98 9.43 6.18
C CYS A 53 15.69 10.72 6.60
N TYR A 54 14.95 11.66 7.18
CA TYR A 54 15.50 12.92 7.69
C TYR A 54 16.47 12.70 8.87
N ARG A 55 16.12 11.80 9.79
CA ARG A 55 16.97 11.47 10.96
C ARG A 55 18.05 10.43 10.67
N SER A 56 18.06 9.83 9.47
CA SER A 56 18.87 8.65 9.16
C SER A 56 18.66 7.52 10.18
N ASP A 57 17.43 7.33 10.64
CA ASP A 57 17.06 6.31 11.61
C ASP A 57 16.77 4.97 10.90
N PHE A 58 17.72 4.06 10.98
CA PHE A 58 17.59 2.73 10.41
C PHE A 58 16.83 1.75 11.30
N THR A 59 16.46 2.13 12.53
CA THR A 59 15.66 1.28 13.42
C THR A 59 14.15 1.35 13.16
N VAL A 60 13.74 2.18 12.17
CA VAL A 60 12.36 2.34 11.68
C VAL A 60 11.66 1.02 11.33
N TRP A 61 12.43 -0.02 10.99
CA TRP A 61 11.88 -1.33 10.62
C TRP A 61 11.04 -1.98 11.73
N HIS A 62 11.27 -1.66 13.02
CA HIS A 62 10.50 -2.26 14.13
C HIS A 62 8.99 -2.01 14.02
N TYR A 63 8.61 -0.84 13.50
CA TYR A 63 7.22 -0.43 13.38
C TYR A 63 6.75 -0.31 11.93
N ALA A 64 7.64 0.06 10.99
CA ALA A 64 7.28 0.10 9.57
C ALA A 64 7.04 -1.29 8.97
N LEU A 65 7.81 -2.31 9.38
CA LEU A 65 7.68 -3.67 8.85
C LEU A 65 6.34 -4.34 9.21
N PRO A 66 5.88 -4.36 10.49
CA PRO A 66 4.57 -4.93 10.81
C PRO A 66 3.42 -4.16 10.14
N LEU A 67 3.51 -2.83 10.06
CA LEU A 67 2.50 -2.02 9.37
C LEU A 67 2.41 -2.37 7.88
N THR A 68 3.57 -2.50 7.22
CA THR A 68 3.67 -2.90 5.82
C THR A 68 3.16 -4.33 5.62
N ALA A 69 3.44 -5.26 6.53
CA ALA A 69 3.00 -6.65 6.44
C ALA A 69 1.47 -6.78 6.52
N ILE A 70 0.81 -6.01 7.40
CA ILE A 70 -0.66 -5.97 7.48
C ILE A 70 -1.25 -5.38 6.20
N GLY A 71 -0.68 -4.28 5.70
CA GLY A 71 -1.08 -3.69 4.42
C GLY A 71 -0.92 -4.65 3.25
N ALA A 72 0.19 -5.39 3.20
CA ALA A 72 0.45 -6.42 2.18
C ALA A 72 -0.58 -7.56 2.24
N ALA A 73 -0.92 -8.04 3.44
CA ALA A 73 -1.92 -9.09 3.60
C ALA A 73 -3.31 -8.64 3.10
N LEU A 74 -3.72 -7.41 3.41
CA LEU A 74 -4.97 -6.83 2.91
C LEU A 74 -4.95 -6.64 1.38
N ALA A 75 -3.83 -6.19 0.83
CA ALA A 75 -3.65 -6.05 -0.62
C ALA A 75 -3.65 -7.40 -1.34
N PHE A 76 -3.11 -8.44 -0.70
CA PHE A 76 -3.13 -9.80 -1.22
C PHE A 76 -4.55 -10.34 -1.29
N VAL A 77 -5.31 -10.23 -0.19
CA VAL A 77 -6.74 -10.61 -0.15
C VAL A 77 -7.53 -9.82 -1.20
N HIS A 78 -7.28 -8.53 -1.35
CA HIS A 78 -7.97 -7.70 -2.34
C HIS A 78 -7.66 -8.15 -3.77
N THR A 79 -6.40 -8.45 -4.06
CA THR A 79 -5.99 -8.95 -5.39
C THR A 79 -6.63 -10.30 -5.69
N LEU A 80 -6.74 -11.17 -4.69
CA LEU A 80 -7.34 -12.50 -4.83
C LEU A 80 -8.87 -12.42 -5.04
N LEU A 81 -9.54 -11.49 -4.35
CA LEU A 81 -10.95 -11.16 -4.55
C LEU A 81 -11.18 -10.60 -5.96
N TYR A 82 -10.34 -9.65 -6.41
CA TYR A 82 -10.42 -9.08 -7.75
C TYR A 82 -10.21 -10.13 -8.86
N ALA A 83 -9.32 -11.10 -8.63
CA ALA A 83 -9.07 -12.21 -9.55
C ALA A 83 -10.20 -13.26 -9.59
N GLY A 84 -11.25 -13.13 -8.75
CA GLY A 84 -12.35 -14.08 -8.67
C GLY A 84 -12.02 -15.41 -7.99
N LEU A 85 -10.85 -15.49 -7.33
CA LEU A 85 -10.42 -16.69 -6.60
C LEU A 85 -11.06 -16.80 -5.22
N ILE A 86 -11.57 -15.70 -4.67
CA ILE A 86 -12.37 -15.66 -3.44
C ILE A 86 -13.78 -15.15 -3.78
N PRO A 87 -14.84 -15.84 -3.32
CA PRO A 87 -16.20 -15.36 -3.50
C PRO A 87 -16.40 -14.05 -2.76
N GLN A 88 -16.97 -13.08 -3.46
CA GLN A 88 -17.27 -11.78 -2.88
C GLN A 88 -18.42 -11.93 -1.88
N PRO A 89 -18.26 -11.52 -0.60
CA PRO A 89 -19.35 -11.55 0.34
C PRO A 89 -20.49 -10.65 -0.15
N ILE A 90 -21.72 -11.15 -0.09
CA ILE A 90 -22.91 -10.40 -0.47
C ILE A 90 -22.98 -9.15 0.41
N GLN A 91 -22.79 -7.99 -0.19
CA GLN A 91 -22.84 -6.70 0.51
C GLN A 91 -24.03 -5.88 -0.01
N PRO A 92 -24.77 -5.20 0.89
CA PRO A 92 -25.87 -4.34 0.49
C PRO A 92 -25.37 -3.19 -0.40
N CYS A 93 -25.98 -3.05 -1.58
CA CYS A 93 -25.55 -2.13 -2.65
C CYS A 93 -25.45 -0.65 -2.24
N THR A 94 -26.06 -0.27 -1.12
CA THR A 94 -26.19 1.12 -0.66
C THR A 94 -25.40 1.44 0.62
N ALA A 95 -24.78 0.45 1.29
CA ALA A 95 -24.22 0.68 2.64
C ALA A 95 -22.69 0.83 2.70
N THR A 96 -21.92 0.33 1.71
CA THR A 96 -20.44 0.19 1.82
C THR A 96 -19.63 0.83 0.68
N GLY A 97 -20.24 1.69 -0.13
CA GLY A 97 -19.56 2.40 -1.22
C GLY A 97 -19.33 1.53 -2.47
N PRO A 98 -18.39 1.91 -3.36
CA PRO A 98 -18.17 1.20 -4.63
C PRO A 98 -17.60 -0.22 -4.44
N SER A 99 -17.91 -1.11 -5.38
CA SER A 99 -17.53 -2.53 -5.34
C SER A 99 -16.01 -2.76 -5.42
N CYS A 100 -15.47 -3.62 -4.55
CA CYS A 100 -14.03 -4.00 -4.55
C CYS A 100 -13.57 -4.79 -5.79
N SER A 101 -14.49 -5.37 -6.55
CA SER A 101 -14.23 -6.17 -7.76
C SER A 101 -14.73 -5.49 -9.04
N GLY A 102 -15.19 -4.23 -8.95
CA GLY A 102 -15.83 -3.54 -10.07
C GLY A 102 -14.86 -3.17 -11.18
N ALA A 103 -15.40 -2.90 -12.38
CA ALA A 103 -14.64 -2.48 -13.55
C ALA A 103 -13.77 -1.22 -13.32
N GLY A 104 -14.18 -0.35 -12.39
CA GLY A 104 -13.43 0.85 -11.99
C GLY A 104 -12.14 0.58 -11.21
N MET A 105 -11.79 -0.68 -10.92
CA MET A 105 -10.58 -1.07 -10.18
C MET A 105 -9.36 -1.29 -11.09
N THR A 106 -9.41 -0.84 -12.34
CA THR A 106 -8.30 -0.89 -13.29
C THR A 106 -7.83 0.51 -13.64
N LEU A 107 -6.51 0.70 -13.61
CA LEU A 107 -5.85 1.86 -14.17
C LEU A 107 -5.65 1.64 -15.67
N PHE A 108 -6.11 2.60 -16.48
CA PHE A 108 -6.09 2.54 -17.95
C PHE A 108 -6.77 1.29 -18.56
N GLY A 109 -7.66 0.62 -17.82
CA GLY A 109 -8.37 -0.59 -18.29
C GLY A 109 -7.54 -1.88 -18.30
N VAL A 110 -6.26 -1.83 -17.90
CA VAL A 110 -5.34 -2.98 -18.01
C VAL A 110 -4.74 -3.37 -16.66
N VAL A 111 -4.35 -2.40 -15.83
CA VAL A 111 -3.58 -2.68 -14.61
C VAL A 111 -4.48 -2.59 -13.37
N PRO A 112 -4.73 -3.69 -12.64
CA PRO A 112 -5.56 -3.64 -11.45
C PRO A 112 -4.87 -2.86 -10.32
N LEU A 113 -5.58 -1.86 -9.79
CA LEU A 113 -5.17 -1.08 -8.61
C LEU A 113 -4.78 -1.96 -7.41
N PRO A 114 -5.51 -3.04 -7.04
CA PRO A 114 -5.11 -3.88 -5.92
C PRO A 114 -3.75 -4.57 -6.12
N ALA A 115 -3.41 -4.95 -7.36
CA ALA A 115 -2.11 -5.57 -7.65
C ALA A 115 -0.96 -4.56 -7.54
N LEU A 116 -1.18 -3.30 -7.96
CA LEU A 116 -0.20 -2.23 -7.77
C LEU A 116 0.06 -1.93 -6.29
N ALA A 117 -1.01 -1.90 -5.48
CA ALA A 117 -0.88 -1.72 -4.04
C ALA A 117 -0.11 -2.88 -3.40
N LEU A 118 -0.40 -4.12 -3.79
CA LEU A 118 0.33 -5.29 -3.32
C LEU A 118 1.82 -5.21 -3.68
N PHE A 119 2.13 -4.85 -4.92
CA PHE A 119 3.51 -4.66 -5.37
C PHE A 119 4.24 -3.60 -4.53
N ALA A 120 3.60 -2.46 -4.26
CA ALA A 120 4.19 -1.40 -3.45
C ALA A 120 4.50 -1.88 -2.01
N PHE A 121 3.55 -2.55 -1.35
CA PHE A 121 3.77 -3.07 0.00
C PHE A 121 4.86 -4.16 0.03
N ILE A 122 4.90 -5.07 -0.95
CA ILE A 122 5.96 -6.08 -1.05
C ILE A 122 7.33 -5.42 -1.25
N LEU A 123 7.42 -4.44 -2.14
CA LEU A 123 8.66 -3.72 -2.40
C LEU A 123 9.17 -3.01 -1.13
N ILE A 124 8.28 -2.31 -0.43
CA ILE A 124 8.59 -1.66 0.85
C ILE A 124 9.06 -2.70 1.89
N ALA A 125 8.37 -3.84 2.01
CA ALA A 125 8.73 -4.89 2.95
C ALA A 125 10.12 -5.47 2.66
N ILE A 126 10.42 -5.75 1.39
CA ILE A 126 11.74 -6.24 0.95
C ILE A 126 12.83 -5.21 1.32
N LEU A 127 12.60 -3.92 1.02
CA LEU A 127 13.58 -2.87 1.34
C LEU A 127 13.81 -2.73 2.85
N LEU A 128 12.75 -2.78 3.66
CA LEU A 128 12.85 -2.76 5.11
C LEU A 128 13.60 -3.99 5.66
N ILE A 129 13.40 -5.17 5.09
CA ILE A 129 14.16 -6.38 5.45
C ILE A 129 15.63 -6.23 5.09
N ILE A 130 15.96 -5.67 3.92
CA ILE A 130 17.35 -5.42 3.52
C ILE A 130 18.01 -4.40 4.45
N ILE A 131 17.30 -3.32 4.82
CA ILE A 131 17.78 -2.34 5.80
C ILE A 131 18.08 -3.02 7.13
N ARG A 132 17.11 -3.78 7.67
CA ARG A 132 17.29 -4.56 8.92
C ARG A 132 18.56 -5.39 8.85
N ARG A 133 18.73 -6.23 7.82
CA ARG A 133 19.90 -7.12 7.67
C ARG A 133 21.24 -6.39 7.56
N ARG A 134 21.26 -5.12 7.15
CA ARG A 134 22.49 -4.32 6.97
C ARG A 134 22.81 -3.43 8.17
N THR A 135 21.85 -3.17 9.05
CA THR A 135 22.00 -2.21 10.14
C THR A 135 21.84 -2.82 11.53
N THR A 136 21.32 -4.04 11.65
CA THR A 136 21.43 -4.82 12.88
C THR A 136 22.78 -5.53 12.92
N PRO A 137 23.57 -5.40 14.01
CA PRO A 137 24.82 -6.16 14.19
C PRO A 137 24.57 -7.66 14.32
#